data_AF-A0A352AZU2-F1
#
_entry.id   AF-A0A352AZU2-F1
#
_cell.length_a   1.000
_cell.length_b   1.000
_cell.length_c   1.000
_cell.angle_alpha   90.00
_cell.angle_beta   90.00
_cell.angle_gamma   90.00
#
_symmetry.space_group_name_H-M   'P 1'
#
loop_
_entity.id
_entity.type
_entity.pdbx_description
1 polymer ?
#
loop_
_entity_poly.entity_id
_entity_poly.type
_entity_poly.pdbx_seq_one_letter_code
_entity_poly.pdbx_strand_id
1 'polypeptide(L)' 'MTQVATHGVKLTDTAVSKVRSLLAGEGRDDLRLRVSVQPGGCSGLIY' A
#
# COMPACT_ATOMS: atom_id res chain seq x y z
N MET A 1 -26.26 -1.65 7.42
CA MET A 1 -24.84 -1.37 7.69
C MET A 1 -24.05 -1.73 6.45
N THR A 2 -23.50 -0.75 5.73
CA THR A 2 -22.76 -0.98 4.49
C THR A 2 -21.33 -1.42 4.86
N GLN A 3 -21.01 -2.70 4.67
CA GLN A 3 -19.65 -3.21 4.87
C GLN A 3 -18.79 -2.73 3.70
N VAL A 4 -17.98 -1.70 3.93
CA VAL A 4 -16.93 -1.32 2.99
C VAL A 4 -15.90 -2.44 3.03
N ALA A 5 -15.69 -3.15 1.92
CA ALA A 5 -14.58 -4.08 1.80
C ALA A 5 -13.28 -3.26 1.86
N THR A 6 -12.77 -3.04 3.08
CA THR A 6 -11.39 -2.60 3.28
C THR A 6 -10.54 -3.65 2.58
N HIS A 7 -9.86 -3.23 1.51
CA HIS A 7 -8.90 -3.96 0.69
C HIS A 7 -8.41 -5.27 1.33
N GLY A 8 -8.35 -6.37 0.56
CA GLY A 8 -7.92 -7.70 1.04
C GLY A 8 -6.46 -7.81 1.51
N VAL A 9 -5.80 -6.68 1.78
CA VAL A 9 -4.41 -6.56 2.18
C VAL A 9 -4.35 -5.89 3.56
N LYS A 10 -3.66 -6.51 4.51
CA LYS A 10 -3.38 -5.92 5.82
C LYS A 10 -2.00 -5.30 5.82
N LEU A 11 -1.89 -4.03 6.23
CA LEU A 11 -0.60 -3.40 6.50
C LEU A 11 -0.18 -3.74 7.93
N THR A 12 1.08 -4.12 8.10
CA THR A 12 1.69 -4.26 9.43
C THR A 12 2.07 -2.90 9.99
N ASP A 13 2.20 -2.78 11.31
CA ASP A 13 2.68 -1.55 11.96
C ASP A 13 4.03 -1.08 11.38
N THR A 14 4.95 -2.00 11.09
CA THR A 14 6.23 -1.69 10.45
C THR A 14 6.05 -1.07 9.07
N ALA A 15 5.16 -1.63 8.25
CA ALA A 15 4.87 -1.09 6.92
C ALA A 15 4.23 0.31 7.01
N VAL A 16 3.30 0.51 7.95
CA VAL A 16 2.69 1.82 8.22
C VAL A 16 3.75 2.85 8.60
N SER A 17 4.66 2.51 9.52
CA SER A 17 5.74 3.42 9.93
C SER A 17 6.61 3.81 8.75
N LYS A 18 7.00 2.86 7.90
CA LYS A 18 7.83 3.13 6.71
C LYS A 18 7.13 4.06 5.74
N VAL A 19 5.86 3.81 5.43
CA VAL A 19 5.07 4.66 4.53
C VAL A 19 4.95 6.09 5.07
N ARG A 20 4.74 6.26 6.39
CA ARG A 20 4.71 7.58 7.02
C ARG A 20 6.04 8.32 6.89
N SER A 21 7.17 7.63 7.10
CA SER A 21 8.49 8.23 6.92
C SER A 21 8.75 8.66 5.48
N LEU A 22 8.30 7.88 4.49
CA LEU A 22 8.40 8.23 3.07
C LEU A 22 7.55 9.47 2.73
N LEU A 23 6.30 9.52 3.20
CA LEU A 23 5.41 10.67 2.98
C LEU A 23 5.97 11.95 3.61
N ALA A 24 6.51 11.87 4.83
CA ALA A 24 7.11 13.01 5.51
C ALA A 24 8.34 13.57 4.76
N GLY A 25 9.11 12.70 4.08
CA GLY A 25 10.27 13.10 3.28
C GLY A 25 9.91 13.88 2.01
N GLU A 26 8.72 13.65 1.45
CA GLU A 26 8.26 14.33 0.22
C GLU A 26 7.68 15.73 0.49
N GLY A 27 7.40 16.08 1.75
CA GLY A 27 6.86 17.39 2.13
C GLY A 27 5.45 17.67 1.57
N ARG A 28 4.69 16.62 1.26
CA ARG A 28 3.40 16.68 0.57
C ARG A 28 2.35 15.81 1.25
N ASP A 29 1.23 16.43 1.63
CA ASP A 29 0.12 15.76 2.32
C ASP A 29 -0.92 15.14 1.36
N ASP A 30 -0.81 15.39 0.05
CA ASP A 30 -1.73 14.89 -0.97
C ASP A 30 -1.35 13.48 -1.49
N LEU A 31 -0.22 12.95 -1.03
CA LEU A 31 0.28 11.64 -1.44
C LEU A 31 -0.44 10.49 -0.74
N ARG A 32 -0.67 9.39 -1.48
CA ARG A 32 -1.38 8.21 -1.01
C ARG A 32 -0.66 6.93 -1.41
N LEU A 33 -0.67 5.94 -0.53
CA LEU A 33 -0.17 4.60 -0.83
C LEU A 33 -1.08 3.93 -1.88
N ARG A 34 -0.49 3.48 -2.98
CA ARG A 34 -1.15 2.66 -4.00
C ARG A 34 -0.43 1.32 -4.11
N VAL A 35 -1.21 0.23 -4.08
CA VAL A 35 -0.72 -1.14 -4.33
C VAL A 35 -1.08 -1.50 -5.76
N SER A 36 -0.12 -1.97 -6.54
CA SER A 36 -0.33 -2.36 -7.94
C SER A 36 0.32 -3.71 -8.19
N VAL A 37 -0.43 -4.63 -8.80
CA VAL A 37 0.08 -5.94 -9.16
C VAL A 37 0.75 -5.84 -10.52
N GLN A 38 2.04 -6.14 -10.59
CA GLN A 38 2.73 -6.30 -11.85
C GLN A 38 2.67 -7.79 -12.26
N PRO A 39 2.23 -8.14 -13.47
CA PRO A 39 2.32 -9.52 -13.94
C PRO A 39 3.79 -9.89 -14.06
N GLY A 40 4.28 -10.72 -13.14
CA GLY A 40 5.49 -11.52 -13.39
C GLY A 40 5.14 -12.63 -14.38
N GLY A 41 6.13 -13.12 -15.13
CA GLY A 41 5.95 -14.31 -15.98
C GLY A 41 5.47 -15.54 -15.19
N CYS A 42 5.47 -16.72 -15.83
CA CYS A 42 4.73 -17.96 -15.47
C CYS A 42 4.72 -18.48 -14.00
N SER A 43 5.33 -17.82 -13.01
CA SER A 43 5.43 -18.32 -11.64
C SER A 43 5.12 -17.32 -10.50
N GLY A 44 4.61 -16.10 -10.73
CA GLY A 44 4.12 -15.29 -9.60
C GLY A 44 3.83 -13.80 -9.85
N LEU A 45 2.83 -13.29 -9.12
CA LEU A 45 2.47 -11.87 -9.05
C LEU A 45 3.42 -11.14 -8.10
N ILE A 46 3.95 -9.98 -8.50
CA ILE A 46 4.70 -9.06 -7.63
C ILE A 46 3.75 -7.93 -7.21
N TYR A 47 3.63 -7.68 -5.90
CA TYR A 47 2.70 -6.73 -5.29
C TYR A 47 3.39 -5.50 -4.69
#